data_AF-A0A3B8L133-F1
#
_entry.id   AF-A0A3B8L133-F1
#
_cell.length_a   1.000
_cell.length_b   1.000
_cell.length_c   1.000
_cell.angle_alpha   90.00
_cell.angle_beta   90.00
_cell.angle_gamma   90.00
#
_symmetry.space_group_name_H-M   'P 1'
#
loop_
_entity.id
_entity.type
_entity.pdbx_description
1 polymer ?
#
loop_
_entity_poly.entity_id
_entity_poly.type
_entity_poly.pdbx_seq_one_letter_code
_entity_poly.pdbx_strand_id
1 'polypeptide(L)'
;PAERSKISERIERTAGAVFFSPRPHILPAHTIQPGDSLAAIAPRYKIGWQYLAALNHVSPRKIRSGQTLKVVRGPFRVIVDLSEFSLVVRTR
;
A
#
# COMPACT_ATOMS: atom_id res chain seq x y z
N PRO A 1 37.79 0.60 9.93
CA PRO A 1 37.63 1.10 8.54
C PRO A 1 37.04 0.06 7.57
N ALA A 2 37.62 -1.16 7.50
CA ALA A 2 37.19 -2.22 6.58
C ALA A 2 35.79 -2.79 6.87
N GLU A 3 35.37 -2.88 8.14
CA GLU A 3 34.05 -3.39 8.50
C GLU A 3 32.90 -2.43 8.10
N ARG A 4 33.12 -1.11 8.21
CA ARG A 4 32.13 -0.11 7.77
C ARG A 4 31.87 -0.20 6.27
N SER A 5 32.91 -0.42 5.47
CA SER A 5 32.79 -0.58 4.02
C SER A 5 31.99 -1.84 3.65
N LYS A 6 32.22 -2.97 4.34
CA LYS A 6 31.43 -4.20 4.15
C LYS A 6 29.95 -4.04 4.54
N ILE A 7 29.65 -3.21 5.54
CA ILE A 7 28.28 -2.91 5.96
C ILE A 7 27.59 -2.03 4.92
N SER A 8 28.23 -0.96 4.46
CA SER A 8 27.69 -0.08 3.41
C SER A 8 27.40 -0.84 2.12
N GLU A 9 28.33 -1.70 1.69
CA GLU A 9 28.15 -2.50 0.48
C GLU A 9 26.96 -3.46 0.60
N ARG A 10 26.75 -4.06 1.78
CA ARG A 10 25.58 -4.91 2.04
C ARG A 10 24.28 -4.09 2.00
N ILE A 11 24.28 -2.91 2.61
CA ILE A 11 23.12 -2.01 2.66
C ILE A 11 22.74 -1.55 1.24
N GLU A 12 23.70 -1.14 0.42
CA GLU A 12 23.47 -0.71 -0.96
C GLU A 12 22.93 -1.85 -1.82
N ARG A 13 23.47 -3.06 -1.68
CA ARG A 13 22.95 -4.26 -2.38
C ARG A 13 21.52 -4.59 -1.97
N THR A 14 21.21 -4.52 -0.67
CA THR A 14 19.86 -4.75 -0.16
C THR A 14 18.90 -3.63 -0.57
N ALA A 15 19.34 -2.37 -0.54
CA ALA A 15 18.57 -1.23 -1.01
C ALA A 15 18.26 -1.36 -2.50
N GLY A 16 19.24 -1.68 -3.34
CA GLY A 16 19.03 -1.96 -4.76
C GLY A 16 18.02 -3.10 -4.99
N ALA A 17 18.13 -4.19 -4.25
CA ALA A 17 17.16 -5.29 -4.34
C ALA A 17 15.74 -4.90 -3.92
N VAL A 18 15.57 -3.94 -3.00
CA VAL A 18 14.25 -3.45 -2.56
C VAL A 18 13.69 -2.39 -3.51
N PHE A 19 14.50 -1.42 -3.94
CA PHE A 19 14.12 -0.34 -4.85
C PHE A 19 13.87 -0.84 -6.29
N PHE A 20 14.66 -1.80 -6.76
CA PHE A 20 14.52 -2.40 -8.09
C PHE A 20 13.79 -3.75 -8.08
N SER A 21 13.27 -4.18 -6.93
CA SER A 21 12.40 -5.36 -6.88
C SER A 21 11.16 -5.08 -7.72
N PRO A 22 10.89 -5.88 -8.77
CA PRO A 22 9.69 -5.74 -9.59
C PRO A 22 8.42 -6.18 -8.86
N ARG A 23 8.50 -6.53 -7.57
CA ARG A 23 7.33 -6.81 -6.74
C ARG A 23 6.72 -5.46 -6.34
N PRO A 24 5.59 -5.04 -6.95
CA PRO A 24 4.86 -3.91 -6.42
C PRO A 24 4.52 -4.24 -4.96
N HIS A 25 4.91 -3.36 -4.04
CA HIS A 25 4.52 -3.43 -2.63
C HIS A 25 3.02 -3.08 -2.46
N ILE A 26 2.32 -2.92 -3.58
CA ILE A 26 0.92 -2.58 -3.71
C ILE A 26 0.16 -3.87 -4.03
N LEU A 27 -0.91 -4.13 -3.29
CA LEU A 27 -1.75 -5.30 -3.55
C LEU A 27 -2.37 -5.21 -4.96
N PRO A 28 -2.65 -6.37 -5.59
CA PRO A 28 -3.50 -6.40 -6.79
C PRO A 28 -4.84 -5.73 -6.50
N ALA A 29 -5.40 -5.05 -7.51
CA ALA A 29 -6.72 -4.44 -7.39
C ALA A 29 -7.81 -5.48 -7.12
N HIS A 30 -8.82 -5.12 -6.34
CA HIS A 30 -10.00 -5.96 -6.11
C HIS A 30 -11.04 -5.69 -7.19
N THR A 31 -11.44 -6.72 -7.94
CA THR A 31 -12.57 -6.62 -8.87
C THR A 31 -13.88 -6.84 -8.10
N ILE A 32 -14.73 -5.81 -8.09
CA ILE A 32 -16.04 -5.85 -7.44
C ILE A 32 -16.89 -6.95 -8.06
N GLN A 33 -17.42 -7.85 -7.22
CA GLN A 33 -18.32 -8.92 -7.64
C GLN A 33 -19.79 -8.52 -7.46
N PRO A 34 -20.74 -9.21 -8.12
CA PRO A 34 -22.16 -9.02 -7.84
C PRO A 34 -22.46 -9.22 -6.34
N GLY A 35 -23.14 -8.25 -5.73
CA GLY A 35 -23.48 -8.27 -4.30
C GLY A 35 -22.40 -7.71 -3.37
N ASP A 36 -21.21 -7.35 -3.87
CA ASP A 36 -20.20 -6.68 -3.06
C ASP A 36 -20.65 -5.27 -2.64
N SER A 37 -20.23 -4.86 -1.44
CA SER A 37 -20.30 -3.48 -0.96
C SER A 37 -18.95 -3.06 -0.39
N LEU A 38 -18.66 -1.75 -0.33
CA LEU A 38 -17.42 -1.29 0.30
C LEU A 38 -17.33 -1.73 1.77
N ALA A 39 -18.47 -1.83 2.47
CA ALA A 39 -18.55 -2.31 3.83
C ALA A 39 -18.17 -3.80 3.97
N ALA A 40 -18.46 -4.62 2.96
CA ALA A 40 -18.07 -6.03 2.93
C ALA A 40 -16.64 -6.27 2.41
N ILE A 41 -16.16 -5.41 1.49
CA ILE A 41 -14.82 -5.52 0.90
C ILE A 41 -13.73 -5.04 1.89
N ALA A 42 -13.90 -3.86 2.48
CA ALA A 42 -12.84 -3.19 3.25
C ALA A 42 -12.28 -4.03 4.43
N PRO A 43 -13.11 -4.77 5.22
CA PRO A 43 -12.60 -5.63 6.29
C PRO A 43 -11.64 -6.73 5.81
N ARG A 44 -11.79 -7.22 4.57
CA ARG A 44 -10.86 -8.23 3.98
C ARG A 44 -9.43 -7.70 3.89
N TYR A 45 -9.29 -6.38 3.74
CA TYR A 45 -8.02 -5.67 3.67
C TYR A 45 -7.62 -4.99 4.99
N LYS A 46 -8.38 -5.21 6.07
CA LYS A 46 -8.16 -4.60 7.39
C LYS A 46 -8.13 -3.06 7.34
N ILE A 47 -8.99 -2.46 6.51
CA ILE A 47 -9.17 -1.01 6.40
C ILE A 47 -10.65 -0.64 6.56
N GLY A 48 -10.93 0.63 6.86
CA GLY A 48 -12.30 1.15 6.88
C GLY A 48 -12.85 1.38 5.47
N TRP A 49 -14.16 1.21 5.30
CA TRP A 49 -14.82 1.42 4.00
C TRP A 49 -14.74 2.89 3.54
N GLN A 50 -14.72 3.84 4.48
CA GLN A 50 -14.54 5.27 4.18
C GLN A 50 -13.18 5.52 3.54
N TYR A 51 -12.13 4.88 4.09
CA TYR A 51 -10.79 4.98 3.54
C TYR A 51 -10.71 4.31 2.16
N LEU A 52 -11.31 3.13 2.00
CA LEU A 52 -11.39 2.46 0.69
C LEU A 52 -12.11 3.32 -0.35
N ALA A 53 -13.19 4.00 0.03
CA ALA A 53 -13.93 4.93 -0.83
C ALA A 53 -13.06 6.13 -1.24
N ALA A 54 -12.38 6.75 -0.27
CA ALA A 54 -11.49 7.88 -0.49
C ALA A 54 -10.30 7.52 -1.39
N LEU A 55 -9.66 6.36 -1.13
CA LEU A 55 -8.54 5.83 -1.92
C LEU A 55 -8.91 5.66 -3.41
N ASN A 56 -10.17 5.37 -3.69
CA ASN A 56 -10.67 5.12 -5.04
C ASN A 56 -11.46 6.29 -5.63
N HIS A 57 -11.63 7.39 -4.89
CA HIS A 57 -12.47 8.53 -5.28
C HIS A 57 -13.90 8.12 -5.69
N VAL A 58 -14.47 7.13 -5.00
CA VAL A 58 -15.81 6.62 -5.29
C VAL A 58 -16.80 6.98 -4.20
N SER A 59 -18.05 7.22 -4.59
CA SER A 59 -19.16 7.22 -3.63
C SER A 59 -19.56 5.78 -3.30
N PRO A 60 -19.80 5.41 -2.03
CA PRO A 60 -20.10 4.04 -1.62
C PRO A 60 -21.35 3.44 -2.28
N ARG A 61 -22.32 4.28 -2.69
CA ARG A 61 -23.55 3.86 -3.39
C ARG A 61 -23.42 3.78 -4.91
N LYS A 62 -22.26 4.16 -5.47
CA LYS A 62 -22.05 4.27 -6.93
C LYS A 62 -21.08 3.23 -7.49
N ILE A 63 -20.69 2.24 -6.69
CA ILE A 63 -19.82 1.16 -7.14
C ILE A 63 -20.60 0.15 -8.00
N ARG A 64 -19.92 -0.49 -8.96
CA ARG A 64 -20.54 -1.43 -9.91
C ARG A 64 -19.74 -2.72 -10.01
N SER A 65 -20.42 -3.84 -10.26
CA SER A 65 -19.75 -5.11 -10.55
C SER A 65 -18.82 -4.98 -11.75
N GLY A 66 -17.67 -5.64 -11.70
CA GLY A 66 -16.61 -5.56 -12.70
C GLY A 66 -15.67 -4.36 -12.56
N GLN A 67 -16.02 -3.37 -11.73
CA GLN A 67 -15.11 -2.27 -11.42
C GLN A 67 -13.92 -2.75 -10.59
N THR A 68 -12.74 -2.22 -10.84
CA THR A 68 -11.54 -2.50 -10.04
C THR A 68 -11.32 -1.42 -8.98
N LEU A 69 -11.01 -1.85 -7.75
CA LEU A 69 -10.66 -0.99 -6.63
C LEU A 69 -9.18 -1.17 -6.28
N LYS A 70 -8.47 -0.04 -6.15
CA LYS A 70 -7.19 0.02 -5.45
C LYS A 70 -7.41 -0.39 -4.00
N VAL A 71 -6.58 -1.31 -3.51
CA VAL A 71 -6.65 -1.82 -2.14
C VAL A 71 -5.26 -1.86 -1.53
N VAL A 72 -5.19 -1.69 -0.23
CA VAL A 72 -3.95 -1.76 0.56
C VAL A 72 -4.23 -2.52 1.85
N ARG A 73 -3.22 -3.18 2.41
CA ARG A 73 -3.40 -3.95 3.65
C ARG A 73 -3.12 -3.09 4.87
N GLY A 74 -4.11 -2.99 5.75
CA GLY A 74 -3.93 -2.44 7.10
C GLY A 74 -3.44 -3.49 8.11
N PRO A 75 -2.98 -3.05 9.30
CA PRO A 75 -2.72 -1.66 9.66
C PRO A 75 -1.40 -1.17 9.06
N PHE A 76 -1.38 0.08 8.59
CA PHE A 76 -0.17 0.76 8.15
C PHE A 76 -0.01 2.08 8.89
N ARG A 77 1.23 2.50 9.07
CA ARG A 77 1.59 3.82 9.60
C ARG A 77 2.22 4.63 8.49
N VAL A 78 1.76 5.87 8.34
CA VAL A 78 2.40 6.86 7.47
C VAL A 78 3.22 7.79 8.36
N ILE A 79 4.50 7.94 8.05
CA ILE A 79 5.39 8.92 8.66
C ILE A 79 5.66 9.97 7.59
N VAL A 80 5.38 11.23 7.91
CA VAL A 80 5.62 12.37 7.02
C VAL A 80 6.73 13.19 7.65
N ASP A 81 7.83 13.36 6.92
CA ASP A 81 8.90 14.28 7.27
C ASP A 81 8.84 15.47 6.30
N LEU A 82 8.45 16.63 6.83
CA LEU A 82 8.34 17.86 6.03
C LEU A 82 9.69 18.54 5.82
N SER A 83 10.69 18.25 6.65
CA SER A 83 12.04 18.80 6.53
C SER A 83 12.83 18.09 5.43
N GLU A 84 12.65 16.78 5.32
CA GLU A 84 13.27 15.95 4.27
C GLU A 84 12.36 15.70 3.06
N PHE A 85 11.16 16.29 3.04
CA PHE A 85 10.13 16.06 2.02
C PHE A 85 9.87 14.56 1.76
N SER A 86 9.90 13.75 2.81
CA SER A 86 9.77 12.30 2.71
C SER A 86 8.43 11.81 3.27
N LEU A 87 7.87 10.79 2.61
CA LEU A 87 6.68 10.07 3.07
C LEU A 87 6.99 8.58 3.11
N VAL A 88 6.95 8.00 4.31
CA VAL A 88 7.25 6.59 4.54
C VAL A 88 6.00 5.86 4.98
N VAL A 89 5.60 4.85 4.22
CA VAL A 89 4.50 3.95 4.58
C VAL A 89 5.09 2.66 5.14
N ARG A 90 4.76 2.33 6.39
CA ARG A 90 5.15 1.06 7.05
C ARG A 90 3.92 0.20 7.28
N THR A 91 3.91 -0.99 6.70
CA THR A 91 3.01 -2.08 7.07
C THR A 91 3.68 -2.92 8.15
N ARG A 92 2.93 -3.41 9.15
CA ARG A 92 3.48 -4.39 10.11
C ARG A 92 3.53 -5.78 9.51
#